data_AF-A0A7S3N161-F1
#
_entry.id   AF-A0A7S3N161-F1
#
_cell.length_a   1.000
_cell.length_b   1.000
_cell.length_c   1.000
_cell.angle_alpha   90.00
_cell.angle_beta   90.00
_cell.angle_gamma   90.00
#
_symmetry.space_group_name_H-M   'P 1'
#
loop_
_entity.id
_entity.type
_entity.pdbx_description
1 polymer ?
#
loop_
_entity_poly.entity_id
_entity_poly.type
_entity_poly.pdbx_seq_one_letter_code
_entity_poly.pdbx_strand_id
1 'polypeptide(L)'
;MLPKSSESSITMILAPGAFARHPLVDVIHNVPVKTCFLYGSYDWMTRGVADKLKDEGKLKEGSEVHTIENAGHQMWFDNPEGCSASIIGFEHGAAARKTFESECIQRNEANGPAYRTNEGGDPFVKRAKKEVGTESQQA
;
A
#
# COMPACT_ATOMS: atom_id res chain seq x y z
N MET A 1 -30.65 -6.05 -12.79
CA MET A 1 -29.67 -5.74 -11.72
C MET A 1 -28.64 -6.85 -11.73
N LEU A 2 -27.35 -6.51 -11.71
CA LEU A 2 -26.30 -7.52 -11.52
C LEU A 2 -26.44 -8.13 -10.11
N PRO A 3 -26.07 -9.41 -9.90
CA PRO A 3 -26.02 -10.00 -8.57
C PRO A 3 -25.15 -9.15 -7.64
N LYS A 4 -25.54 -9.01 -6.37
CA LYS A 4 -24.71 -8.30 -5.39
C LYS A 4 -23.45 -9.11 -5.14
N SER A 5 -22.35 -8.69 -5.75
CA SER A 5 -21.01 -9.30 -5.66
C SER A 5 -19.95 -8.20 -5.65
N SER A 6 -18.77 -8.49 -5.10
CA SER A 6 -17.59 -7.61 -5.16
C SER A 6 -17.27 -7.20 -6.60
N GLU A 7 -17.43 -8.11 -7.57
CA GLU A 7 -17.22 -7.84 -9.00
C GLU A 7 -18.23 -6.83 -9.57
N SER A 8 -19.48 -6.86 -9.09
CA SER A 8 -20.48 -5.88 -9.53
C SER A 8 -20.22 -4.51 -8.91
N SER A 9 -19.76 -4.46 -7.66
CA SER A 9 -19.36 -3.23 -6.99
C SER A 9 -18.15 -2.58 -7.65
N ILE A 10 -17.12 -3.36 -8.00
CA ILE A 10 -15.91 -2.82 -8.65
C ILE A 10 -16.23 -2.31 -10.06
N THR A 11 -17.10 -3.00 -10.80
CA THR A 11 -17.56 -2.56 -12.12
C THR A 11 -18.25 -1.19 -12.04
N MET A 12 -19.05 -0.95 -11.01
CA MET A 12 -19.73 0.33 -10.81
C MET A 12 -18.76 1.46 -10.41
N ILE A 13 -17.76 1.16 -9.58
CA ILE A 13 -16.75 2.14 -9.14
C ILE A 13 -15.79 2.50 -10.28
N LEU A 14 -15.51 1.55 -11.17
CA LEU A 14 -14.60 1.73 -12.31
C LEU A 14 -15.33 2.07 -13.62
N ALA A 15 -16.66 2.26 -13.59
CA ALA A 15 -17.42 2.62 -14.78
C ALA A 15 -16.96 3.98 -15.33
N PRO A 16 -16.93 4.18 -16.66
CA PRO A 16 -16.63 5.48 -17.23
C PRO A 16 -17.58 6.57 -16.69
N GLY A 17 -17.02 7.66 -16.17
CA GLY A 17 -17.79 8.74 -15.54
C GLY A 17 -18.25 8.45 -14.11
N ALA A 18 -17.83 7.35 -13.50
CA ALA A 18 -18.00 7.12 -12.08
C ALA A 18 -17.08 8.05 -11.28
N PHE A 19 -17.66 9.14 -10.76
CA PHE A 19 -17.00 10.02 -9.81
C PHE A 19 -17.54 9.77 -8.40
N ALA A 20 -16.66 9.87 -7.39
CA ALA A 20 -17.10 9.81 -6.01
C ALA A 20 -18.03 10.99 -5.71
N ARG A 21 -19.30 10.70 -5.39
CA ARG A 21 -20.28 11.73 -4.99
C ARG A 21 -19.92 12.38 -3.66
N HIS A 22 -19.37 11.59 -2.73
CA HIS A 22 -18.84 12.04 -1.44
C HIS A 22 -17.42 11.46 -1.28
N PRO A 23 -16.40 12.14 -1.82
CA PRO A 23 -15.02 11.72 -1.68
C PRO A 23 -14.62 11.55 -0.21
N LEU A 24 -13.84 10.51 0.10
CA LEU A 24 -13.42 10.22 1.46
C LEU A 24 -12.65 11.41 2.09
N VAL A 25 -11.83 12.11 1.31
CA VAL A 25 -11.08 13.31 1.72
C VAL A 25 -11.97 14.39 2.36
N ASP A 26 -13.23 14.50 1.93
CA ASP A 26 -14.16 15.52 2.42
C ASP A 26 -14.81 15.12 3.74
N VAL A 27 -14.86 13.82 4.06
CA VAL A 27 -15.62 13.29 5.20
C VAL A 27 -14.76 12.56 6.24
N ILE A 28 -13.49 12.29 5.94
CA ILE A 28 -12.56 11.52 6.79
C ILE A 28 -12.41 12.10 8.20
N HIS A 29 -12.55 13.42 8.34
CA HIS A 29 -12.46 14.13 9.63
C HIS A 29 -13.56 13.74 10.63
N ASN A 30 -14.65 13.13 10.14
CA ASN A 30 -15.73 12.61 10.99
C ASN A 30 -15.48 11.18 11.50
N VAL A 31 -14.41 10.52 11.06
CA VAL A 31 -14.06 9.17 11.51
C VAL A 31 -13.50 9.26 12.95
N PRO A 32 -14.18 8.67 13.95
CA PRO A 32 -13.83 8.89 15.36
C PRO A 32 -12.59 8.09 15.82
N VAL A 33 -12.16 7.13 15.01
CA VAL A 33 -11.06 6.21 15.30
C VAL A 33 -9.78 6.63 14.59
N LYS A 34 -8.63 6.32 15.21
CA LYS A 34 -7.34 6.44 14.53
C LYS A 34 -7.35 5.59 13.26
N THR A 35 -6.76 6.11 12.20
CA THR A 35 -6.77 5.48 10.89
C THR A 35 -5.34 5.26 10.42
N CYS A 36 -5.08 4.11 9.81
CA CYS A 36 -3.80 3.77 9.21
C CYS A 36 -3.96 3.68 7.69
N PHE A 37 -3.23 4.52 6.95
CA PHE A 37 -3.14 4.43 5.49
C PHE A 37 -1.89 3.67 5.10
N LEU A 38 -2.05 2.62 4.29
CA LEU A 38 -0.94 1.83 3.76
C LEU A 38 -0.84 2.07 2.25
N TYR A 39 0.38 2.30 1.76
CA TYR A 39 0.68 2.48 0.35
C TYR A 39 1.83 1.57 -0.08
N GLY A 40 1.80 1.08 -1.31
CA GLY A 40 2.95 0.43 -1.92
C GLY A 40 4.03 1.44 -2.33
N SER A 41 5.29 1.02 -2.33
CA SER A 41 6.44 1.80 -2.85
C SER A 41 6.33 2.12 -4.35
N TYR A 42 5.64 1.29 -5.13
CA TYR A 42 5.34 1.53 -6.55
C TYR A 42 3.83 1.50 -6.84
N ASP A 43 3.02 2.03 -5.91
CA ASP A 43 1.57 2.14 -6.08
C ASP A 43 1.21 3.13 -7.21
N TRP A 44 0.15 2.81 -7.97
CA TRP A 44 -0.45 3.71 -8.95
C TRP A 44 -1.28 4.81 -8.27
N MET A 45 -1.65 4.61 -7.01
CA MET A 45 -2.31 5.60 -6.16
C MET A 45 -1.29 6.51 -5.45
N THR A 46 -1.63 7.79 -5.31
CA THR A 46 -0.72 8.78 -4.71
C THR A 46 -0.87 8.86 -3.19
N ARG A 47 0.22 8.60 -2.45
CA ARG A 47 0.28 8.76 -0.98
C ARG A 47 0.08 10.21 -0.49
N GLY A 48 0.44 11.19 -1.32
CA GLY A 48 0.46 12.61 -0.93
C GLY A 48 -0.88 13.17 -0.45
N VAL A 49 -2.01 12.58 -0.84
CA VAL A 49 -3.33 13.00 -0.33
C VAL A 49 -3.48 12.64 1.16
N ALA A 50 -3.03 11.46 1.58
CA ALA A 50 -3.06 11.05 2.97
C ALA A 50 -2.05 11.85 3.82
N ASP A 51 -0.86 12.12 3.28
CA ASP A 51 0.12 12.98 3.94
C ASP A 51 -0.47 14.37 4.20
N LYS A 52 -1.09 14.98 3.17
CA LYS A 52 -1.76 16.28 3.29
C LYS A 52 -2.88 16.27 4.33
N LEU A 53 -3.71 15.21 4.37
CA LEU A 53 -4.77 15.07 5.38
C LEU A 53 -4.21 15.01 6.80
N LYS A 54 -3.07 14.32 6.98
CA LYS A 54 -2.36 14.24 8.26
C LYS A 54 -1.80 15.60 8.66
N ASP A 55 -1.12 16.29 7.75
CA ASP A 55 -0.49 17.60 7.98
C ASP A 55 -1.53 18.69 8.30
N GLU A 56 -2.70 18.63 7.65
CA GLU A 56 -3.83 19.52 7.92
C GLU A 56 -4.58 19.18 9.22
N GLY A 57 -4.18 18.14 9.96
CA GLY A 57 -4.83 17.73 11.21
C GLY A 57 -6.26 17.20 11.01
N LYS A 58 -6.60 16.76 9.80
CA LYS A 58 -7.94 16.22 9.47
C LYS A 58 -8.12 14.76 9.87
N LEU A 59 -7.05 14.10 10.32
CA LEU A 59 -7.09 12.74 10.83
C LEU A 59 -7.13 12.74 12.36
N LYS A 60 -7.75 11.71 12.94
CA LYS A 60 -7.73 11.50 14.39
C LYS A 60 -6.29 11.36 14.90
N GLU A 61 -6.01 11.89 16.09
CA GLU A 61 -4.70 11.73 16.75
C GLU A 61 -4.29 10.25 16.81
N GLY A 62 -3.01 9.98 16.55
CA GLY A 62 -2.46 8.63 16.44
C GLY A 62 -2.72 7.96 15.09
N SER A 63 -3.26 8.66 14.10
CA SER A 63 -3.34 8.16 12.71
C SER A 63 -1.98 8.17 12.02
N GLU A 64 -1.74 7.16 11.18
CA GLU A 64 -0.45 6.92 10.55
C GLU A 64 -0.60 6.71 9.04
N VAL A 65 0.48 7.02 8.32
CA VAL A 65 0.61 6.81 6.88
C VAL A 65 1.92 6.06 6.69
N HIS A 66 1.86 4.87 6.08
CA HIS A 66 3.02 4.01 5.87
C HIS A 66 3.19 3.67 4.40
N THR A 67 4.45 3.43 4.03
CA THR A 67 4.81 2.87 2.73
C THR A 67 5.42 1.49 2.93
N ILE A 68 4.92 0.52 2.17
CA ILE A 68 5.39 -0.86 2.17
C ILE A 68 6.37 -1.03 1.01
N GLU A 69 7.60 -1.35 1.38
CA GLU A 69 8.67 -1.60 0.42
C GLU A 69 8.38 -2.85 -0.42
N ASN A 70 8.85 -2.83 -1.67
CA ASN A 70 8.66 -3.91 -2.65
C ASN A 70 7.19 -4.33 -2.82
N ALA A 71 6.27 -3.35 -2.89
CA ALA A 71 4.85 -3.60 -3.06
C ALA A 71 4.18 -2.54 -3.95
N GLY A 72 3.21 -2.97 -4.77
CA GLY A 72 2.28 -2.12 -5.48
C GLY A 72 1.00 -1.91 -4.69
N HIS A 73 -0.11 -1.69 -5.38
CA HIS A 73 -1.41 -1.41 -4.72
C HIS A 73 -1.95 -2.58 -3.89
N GLN A 74 -1.76 -3.81 -4.36
CA GLN A 74 -2.22 -5.02 -3.70
C GLN A 74 -1.14 -5.50 -2.70
N MET A 75 -0.82 -4.66 -1.72
CA MET A 75 0.34 -4.83 -0.83
C MET A 75 0.32 -6.16 -0.06
N TRP A 76 -0.86 -6.66 0.31
CA TRP A 76 -1.00 -7.95 0.98
C TRP A 76 -0.64 -9.14 0.10
N PHE A 77 -0.63 -8.96 -1.23
CA PHE A 77 -0.22 -9.97 -2.18
C PHE A 77 1.28 -9.86 -2.50
N ASP A 78 1.76 -8.63 -2.74
CA ASP A 78 3.15 -8.39 -3.11
C ASP A 78 4.11 -8.53 -1.92
N ASN A 79 3.72 -8.04 -0.74
CA ASN A 79 4.50 -8.10 0.49
C ASN A 79 3.56 -8.30 1.71
N PRO A 80 3.00 -9.52 1.89
CA PRO A 80 2.12 -9.86 3.01
C PRO A 80 2.76 -9.61 4.37
N GLU A 81 4.07 -9.84 4.50
CA GLU A 81 4.81 -9.65 5.75
C GLU A 81 4.90 -8.17 6.11
N GLY A 82 5.31 -7.30 5.17
CA GLY A 82 5.36 -5.85 5.39
C GLY A 82 3.99 -5.23 5.65
N CYS A 83 2.95 -5.73 4.97
CA CYS A 83 1.56 -5.34 5.21
C CYS A 83 1.11 -5.70 6.63
N SER A 84 1.30 -6.95 7.02
CA SER A 84 0.93 -7.44 8.36
C SER A 84 1.72 -6.74 9.46
N ALA A 85 3.03 -6.56 9.27
CA ALA A 85 3.90 -5.86 10.21
C ALA A 85 3.47 -4.40 10.44
N SER A 86 3.00 -3.72 9.39
CA SER A 86 2.50 -2.34 9.49
C SER A 86 1.20 -2.27 10.30
N ILE A 87 0.29 -3.22 10.09
CA ILE A 87 -0.97 -3.32 10.85
C ILE A 87 -0.70 -3.65 12.32
N ILE A 88 0.14 -4.65 12.58
CA ILE A 88 0.52 -5.05 13.94
C ILE A 88 1.24 -3.92 14.67
N GLY A 89 2.13 -3.20 13.99
CA GLY A 89 2.81 -2.04 14.56
C GLY A 89 1.86 -0.91 14.92
N PHE A 90 0.88 -0.64 14.07
CA PHE A 90 -0.12 0.40 14.32
C PHE A 90 -1.01 0.07 15.52
N GLU A 91 -1.42 -1.19 15.69
CA GLU A 91 -2.34 -1.57 16.78
C GLU A 91 -1.69 -2.01 18.08
N HIS A 92 -0.56 -2.69 18.00
CA HIS A 92 0.11 -3.29 19.15
C HIS A 92 1.46 -2.63 19.46
N GLY A 93 1.87 -1.63 18.67
CA GLY A 93 3.08 -0.85 18.88
C GLY A 93 4.35 -1.49 18.30
N ALA A 94 5.44 -0.75 18.38
CA ALA A 94 6.71 -1.11 17.74
C ALA A 94 7.33 -2.41 18.28
N ALA A 95 7.09 -2.77 19.54
CA ALA A 95 7.60 -4.01 20.12
C ALA A 95 6.95 -5.24 19.45
N ALA A 96 5.62 -5.23 19.32
CA ALA A 96 4.88 -6.30 18.66
C ALA A 96 5.26 -6.44 17.18
N ARG A 97 5.46 -5.31 16.49
CA ARG A 97 5.97 -5.29 15.11
C ARG A 97 7.32 -5.99 15.00
N LYS A 98 8.28 -5.65 15.85
CA LYS A 98 9.63 -6.26 15.83
C LYS A 98 9.59 -7.77 16.10
N THR A 99 8.74 -8.19 17.04
CA THR A 99 8.53 -9.62 17.30
C THR A 99 8.02 -10.33 16.04
N PHE A 100 6.97 -9.80 15.41
CA PHE A 100 6.42 -10.36 14.17
C PHE A 100 7.47 -10.41 13.04
N GLU A 101 8.20 -9.32 12.81
CA GLU A 101 9.25 -9.26 11.78
C GLU A 101 10.34 -10.32 12.03
N SER A 102 10.74 -10.53 13.29
CA SER A 102 11.73 -11.56 13.65
C SER A 102 11.24 -12.99 13.39
N GLU A 103 9.96 -13.26 13.66
CA GLU A 103 9.34 -14.55 13.36
C GLU A 103 9.25 -14.79 11.85
N CYS A 104 8.92 -13.76 11.07
CA CYS A 104 8.94 -13.83 9.61
C CYS A 104 10.34 -14.13 9.07
N ILE A 105 11.38 -13.46 9.58
CA ILE A 105 12.77 -13.72 9.19
C ILE A 105 13.16 -15.18 9.46
N GLN A 106 12.90 -15.68 10.67
CA GLN A 106 13.21 -17.08 11.02
C GLN A 106 12.45 -18.07 10.12
N ARG A 107 11.18 -17.80 9.83
CA ARG A 107 10.37 -18.62 8.92
C ARG A 107 10.95 -18.60 7.49
N ASN A 108 11.41 -17.44 7.03
CA ASN A 108 11.98 -17.24 5.70
C ASN A 108 13.34 -17.93 5.55
N GLU A 109 14.17 -17.92 6.59
CA GLU A 109 15.42 -18.69 6.62
C GLU A 109 15.17 -20.19 6.50
N ALA A 110 14.08 -20.69 7.11
CA ALA A 110 13.72 -22.10 7.08
C ALA A 110 13.02 -22.54 5.78
N ASN A 111 12.18 -21.68 5.18
CA ASN A 111 11.24 -22.09 4.11
C ASN A 111 11.31 -21.22 2.84
N GLY A 112 12.17 -20.21 2.80
CA GLY A 112 12.15 -19.16 1.79
C GLY A 112 11.09 -18.07 2.05
N PRO A 113 11.22 -16.90 1.41
CA PRO A 113 10.33 -15.76 1.59
C PRO A 113 8.88 -16.07 1.14
N ALA A 114 7.87 -15.56 1.86
CA ALA A 114 6.45 -15.68 1.45
C ALA A 114 6.09 -14.79 0.24
N TYR A 115 7.01 -13.94 -0.16
CA TYR A 115 6.85 -13.02 -1.27
C TYR A 115 8.00 -13.13 -2.25
N ARG A 116 7.78 -12.59 -3.46
CA ARG A 116 8.85 -12.51 -4.45
C ARG A 116 9.91 -11.53 -3.96
N THR A 117 11.08 -12.04 -3.61
CA THR A 117 12.24 -11.19 -3.35
C THR A 117 12.77 -10.66 -4.69
N ASN A 118 13.08 -9.36 -4.72
CA ASN A 118 13.70 -8.70 -5.86
C ASN A 118 15.17 -9.14 -6.08
N GLU A 119 15.63 -10.24 -5.49
CA GLU A 119 16.97 -10.80 -5.70
C GLU A 119 17.19 -11.27 -7.15
N GLY A 120 16.11 -11.47 -7.91
CA GLY A 120 16.14 -11.64 -9.37
C GLY A 120 15.87 -10.36 -10.16
N GLY A 121 15.55 -9.25 -9.49
CA GLY A 121 15.00 -7.99 -10.00
C GLY A 121 13.73 -8.14 -10.83
N ASP A 122 12.65 -7.51 -10.41
CA ASP A 122 11.37 -7.52 -11.13
C ASP A 122 11.58 -7.23 -12.64
N PRO A 123 11.18 -8.14 -13.55
CA PRO A 123 11.24 -7.93 -14.98
C PRO A 123 10.59 -6.61 -15.42
N PHE A 124 9.54 -6.17 -14.73
CA PHE A 124 8.86 -4.90 -14.98
C PHE A 124 9.70 -3.70 -14.55
N VAL A 125 10.31 -3.73 -13.36
CA VAL A 125 11.24 -2.67 -12.91
C VAL A 125 12.50 -2.63 -13.76
N LYS A 126 13.03 -3.80 -14.15
CA LYS A 126 14.15 -3.91 -15.10
C LYS A 126 13.78 -3.33 -16.47
N ARG A 127 12.56 -3.56 -16.94
CA ARG A 127 12.05 -3.01 -18.20
C ARG A 127 11.86 -1.50 -18.11
N ALA A 128 11.24 -0.98 -17.05
CA ALA A 128 11.06 0.45 -16.83
C ALA A 128 12.42 1.19 -16.73
N LYS A 129 13.40 0.62 -16.02
CA LYS A 129 14.76 1.20 -15.96
C LYS A 129 15.50 1.12 -17.31
N LYS A 130 15.25 0.09 -18.12
CA LYS A 130 15.82 -0.04 -19.47
C LYS A 130 15.20 0.95 -20.45
N GLU A 131 13.90 1.23 -20.34
CA GLU A 131 13.19 2.17 -21.21
C GLU A 131 13.51 3.64 -20.85
N VAL A 132 13.79 3.96 -19.58
CA VAL A 132 14.20 5.31 -19.15
C VAL A 132 15.70 5.58 -19.38
N GLY A 133 16.54 4.53 -19.44
CA GLY A 133 17.99 4.66 -19.58
C GLY A 133 18.51 4.91 -21.00
N THR A 134 17.66 4.91 -22.03
CA THR A 134 18.09 4.98 -23.45
C THR A 134 18.01 6.36 -24.10
N GLU A 135 17.54 7.41 -23.43
CA GLU A 135 17.41 8.75 -24.04
C GLU A 135 18.51 9.78 -23.66
N SER A 136 19.62 9.37 -23.05
CA SER A 136 20.69 10.31 -22.64
C SER A 136 22.06 10.06 -23.24
N GLN A 137 22.13 9.45 -24.44
CA GLN A 137 23.36 9.40 -25.24
C GLN A 137 23.07 9.58 -26.73
N GLN A 138 22.71 10.80 -27.11
CA GLN A 138 22.97 11.36 -28.44
C GLN A 138 22.83 12.89 -28.35
N ALA A 139 23.95 13.54 -28.05
CA ALA A 139 24.23 14.94 -28.31
C ALA A 139 25.69 15.03 -28.78
#